data_AF-A0A7M3XK23-F1
#
_entry.id   AF-A0A7M3XK23-F1
#
_cell.length_a   1.000
_cell.length_b   1.000
_cell.length_c   1.000
_cell.angle_alpha   90.00
_cell.angle_beta   90.00
_cell.angle_gamma   90.00
#
_symmetry.space_group_name_H-M   'P 1'
#
loop_
_entity.id
_entity.type
_entity.pdbx_description
1 polymer ?
#
loop_
_entity_poly.entity_id
_entity_poly.type
_entity_poly.pdbx_seq_one_letter_code
_entity_poly.pdbx_strand_id
1 'polypeptide(L)'
;MNEADPPNWKTHAIVGSIILLNVITLKLSTPGPWNSESFTLGLLGSVSLVFLYVAWYRITFKRRGLIPWVDLWVEPRKSAYIVLASSIGVLSLAWYTGNHTQGILPTPTGLVMSLIGFLMLTQSVYVLLSAGPLAED
;
A
#
# COMPACT_ATOMS: atom_id res chain seq x y z
N MET A 1 9.76 -34.10 -1.45
CA MET A 1 8.81 -33.15 -0.84
C MET A 1 7.95 -32.59 -1.97
N ASN A 2 6.63 -32.75 -1.90
CA ASN A 2 5.71 -32.34 -2.96
C ASN A 2 5.92 -30.87 -3.33
N GLU A 3 6.08 -30.59 -4.63
CA GLU A 3 6.01 -29.24 -5.18
C GLU A 3 4.67 -28.64 -4.74
N ALA A 4 4.71 -27.73 -3.77
CA ALA A 4 3.52 -27.04 -3.31
C ALA A 4 2.99 -26.20 -4.48
N ASP A 5 1.81 -26.58 -4.97
CA ASP A 5 1.08 -25.92 -6.06
C ASP A 5 1.19 -24.38 -5.93
N PRO A 6 1.64 -23.65 -6.98
CA PRO A 6 1.85 -22.22 -6.89
C PRO A 6 0.62 -21.50 -6.33
N PRO A 7 0.80 -20.52 -5.43
CA PRO A 7 -0.31 -19.85 -4.78
C PRO A 7 -1.26 -19.25 -5.83
N ASN A 8 -2.55 -19.58 -5.76
CA ASN A 8 -3.58 -19.14 -6.71
C ASN A 8 -3.78 -17.61 -6.65
N TRP A 9 -3.01 -16.89 -7.46
CA TRP A 9 -3.07 -15.44 -7.60
C TRP A 9 -4.17 -15.00 -8.56
N LYS A 10 -4.50 -15.83 -9.56
CA LYS A 10 -5.46 -15.51 -10.62
C LYS A 10 -6.85 -15.18 -10.07
N THR A 11 -7.32 -15.96 -9.10
CA THR A 11 -8.64 -15.75 -8.48
C THR A 11 -8.71 -14.39 -7.79
N HIS A 12 -7.67 -14.05 -7.01
CA HIS A 12 -7.60 -12.78 -6.30
C HIS A 12 -7.50 -11.59 -7.27
N ALA A 13 -6.71 -11.74 -8.36
CA ALA A 13 -6.59 -10.72 -9.39
C ALA A 13 -7.93 -10.47 -10.09
N ILE A 14 -8.61 -11.53 -10.53
CA ILE A 14 -9.88 -11.42 -11.25
C ILE A 14 -10.96 -10.79 -10.36
N VAL A 15 -11.12 -11.30 -9.13
CA VAL A 15 -12.11 -10.77 -8.18
C VAL A 15 -11.82 -9.31 -7.86
N GLY A 16 -10.56 -8.98 -7.55
CA GLY A 16 -10.13 -7.60 -7.30
C GLY A 16 -10.43 -6.69 -8.49
N SER A 17 -10.07 -7.09 -9.71
CA SER A 17 -10.32 -6.29 -10.92
C SER A 17 -11.81 -6.08 -11.22
N ILE A 18 -12.64 -7.09 -11.01
CA ILE A 18 -14.11 -6.97 -11.22
C ILE A 18 -14.70 -5.96 -10.24
N ILE A 19 -14.34 -6.05 -8.95
CA ILE A 19 -14.82 -5.11 -7.93
C ILE A 19 -14.30 -3.70 -8.24
N LEU A 20 -13.02 -3.55 -8.62
CA LEU A 20 -12.46 -2.25 -9.00
C LEU A 20 -13.23 -1.62 -10.16
N LEU A 21 -13.52 -2.42 -11.19
CA LEU A 21 -14.26 -1.96 -12.37
C LEU A 21 -15.67 -1.52 -11.98
N ASN A 22 -16.35 -2.26 -11.11
CA ASN A 22 -17.62 -1.84 -10.54
C ASN A 22 -17.51 -0.48 -9.83
N VAL A 23 -16.52 -0.29 -8.95
CA VAL A 23 -16.36 0.95 -8.17
C VAL A 23 -16.08 2.16 -9.07
N ILE A 24 -15.27 2.00 -10.13
CA ILE A 24 -14.88 3.10 -11.01
C ILE A 24 -15.99 3.44 -12.02
N THR A 25 -16.65 2.43 -12.60
CA THR A 25 -17.55 2.62 -13.75
C THR A 25 -19.02 2.54 -13.36
N LEU A 26 -19.45 1.38 -12.84
CA LEU A 26 -20.86 1.07 -12.62
C LEU A 26 -21.43 1.72 -11.36
N LYS A 27 -20.58 1.98 -10.35
CA LYS A 27 -20.93 2.55 -9.04
C LYS A 27 -22.14 1.89 -8.37
N LEU A 28 -22.34 0.58 -8.62
CA LEU A 28 -23.44 -0.16 -8.00
C LEU A 28 -23.09 -0.38 -6.54
N SER A 29 -23.94 0.13 -5.66
CA SER A 29 -23.78 -0.10 -4.22
C SER A 29 -25.13 -0.15 -3.52
N THR A 30 -25.14 -0.77 -2.35
CA THR A 30 -26.28 -0.74 -1.45
C THR A 30 -26.13 0.43 -0.48
N PRO A 31 -27.23 1.07 -0.05
CA PRO A 31 -27.17 2.10 0.98
C PRO A 31 -26.55 1.51 2.24
N GLY A 32 -25.39 2.06 2.62
CA GLY A 32 -24.63 1.62 3.77
C GLY A 32 -25.17 2.21 5.07
N PRO A 33 -24.42 2.08 6.17
CA PRO A 33 -24.66 2.84 7.38
C PRO A 33 -24.88 4.32 7.04
N TRP A 34 -25.78 5.01 7.74
CA TRP A 34 -26.11 6.42 7.49
C TRP A 34 -26.79 6.68 6.14
N ASN A 35 -27.38 5.64 5.53
CA ASN A 35 -28.03 5.68 4.22
C ASN A 35 -27.10 6.23 3.12
N SER A 36 -25.80 5.94 3.24
CA SER A 36 -24.76 6.43 2.34
C SER A 36 -24.30 5.32 1.39
N GLU A 37 -24.60 5.49 0.11
CA GLU A 37 -24.07 4.63 -0.97
C GLU A 37 -22.56 4.85 -1.18
N SER A 38 -22.08 6.09 -1.00
CA SER A 38 -20.67 6.43 -1.14
C SER A 38 -19.77 5.72 -0.13
N PHE A 39 -20.28 5.46 1.09
CA PHE A 39 -19.58 4.65 2.08
C PHE A 39 -19.36 3.20 1.58
N THR A 40 -20.42 2.56 1.09
CA THR A 40 -20.35 1.18 0.58
C THR A 40 -19.42 1.09 -0.63
N LEU A 41 -19.44 2.08 -1.53
CA LEU A 41 -18.50 2.16 -2.65
C LEU A 41 -17.05 2.28 -2.18
N GLY A 42 -16.79 3.12 -1.18
CA GLY A 42 -15.45 3.27 -0.59
C GLY A 42 -14.95 1.97 0.05
N LEU A 43 -15.84 1.25 0.75
CA LEU A 43 -15.53 -0.05 1.33
C LEU A 43 -15.22 -1.10 0.26
N LEU A 44 -16.05 -1.18 -0.79
CA LEU A 44 -15.81 -2.08 -1.94
C LEU A 44 -14.49 -1.76 -2.64
N GLY A 45 -14.17 -0.47 -2.83
CA GLY A 45 -12.88 -0.03 -3.36
C GLY A 45 -11.71 -0.46 -2.48
N SER A 46 -11.86 -0.37 -1.16
CA SER A 46 -10.84 -0.81 -0.21
C SER A 46 -10.62 -2.32 -0.27
N VAL A 47 -11.70 -3.11 -0.28
CA VAL A 47 -11.66 -4.58 -0.42
C VAL A 47 -11.01 -4.97 -1.75
N SER A 48 -11.35 -4.29 -2.84
CA SER A 48 -10.74 -4.49 -4.16
C SER A 48 -9.22 -4.32 -4.11
N LEU A 49 -8.73 -3.26 -3.48
CA LEU A 49 -7.29 -3.00 -3.34
C LEU A 49 -6.59 -4.10 -2.54
N VAL A 50 -7.22 -4.63 -1.49
CA VAL A 50 -6.69 -5.78 -0.73
C VAL A 50 -6.53 -7.00 -1.63
N PHE A 51 -7.54 -7.36 -2.42
CA PHE A 51 -7.46 -8.50 -3.34
C PHE A 51 -6.35 -8.33 -4.39
N LEU A 52 -6.23 -7.13 -4.96
CA LEU A 52 -5.18 -6.82 -5.93
C LEU A 52 -3.79 -6.86 -5.30
N TYR A 53 -3.64 -6.35 -4.08
CA TYR A 53 -2.39 -6.46 -3.32
C TYR A 53 -1.99 -7.92 -3.10
N VAL A 54 -2.92 -8.77 -2.65
CA VAL A 54 -2.68 -10.20 -2.44
C VAL A 54 -2.25 -10.89 -3.74
N ALA A 55 -2.91 -10.56 -4.85
CA ALA A 55 -2.58 -11.10 -6.16
C ALA A 55 -1.15 -10.72 -6.59
N TRP A 56 -0.83 -9.42 -6.52
CA TRP A 56 0.49 -8.91 -6.83
C TRP A 56 1.58 -9.53 -5.94
N TYR A 57 1.33 -9.65 -4.63
CA TYR A 57 2.28 -10.26 -3.69
C TYR A 57 2.57 -11.71 -4.08
N ARG A 58 1.53 -12.50 -4.37
CA ARG A 58 1.69 -13.92 -4.76
C ARG A 58 2.40 -14.08 -6.10
N ILE A 59 2.21 -13.14 -7.04
CA ILE A 59 2.95 -13.11 -8.31
C ILE A 59 4.44 -12.83 -8.06
N THR A 60 4.74 -11.79 -7.26
CA THR A 60 6.10 -11.31 -7.03
C THR A 60 6.93 -12.27 -6.18
N PHE A 61 6.38 -12.73 -5.06
CA PHE A 61 7.14 -13.52 -4.08
C PHE A 61 6.94 -15.03 -4.19
N LYS A 62 5.94 -15.49 -4.98
CA LYS A 62 5.58 -16.91 -5.15
C LYS A 62 5.42 -17.69 -3.83
N ARG A 63 5.09 -16.99 -2.73
CA ARG A 63 4.91 -17.52 -1.38
C ARG A 63 3.48 -17.28 -0.91
N ARG A 64 3.00 -18.10 0.04
CA ARG A 64 1.66 -17.96 0.64
C ARG A 64 1.58 -16.85 1.71
N GLY A 65 2.70 -16.24 2.09
CA GLY A 65 2.73 -15.09 2.99
C GLY A 65 2.01 -13.87 2.40
N LEU A 66 1.83 -12.82 3.20
CA LEU A 66 1.22 -11.54 2.78
C LEU A 66 2.04 -10.31 3.18
N ILE A 67 3.03 -10.50 4.05
CA ILE A 67 3.86 -9.43 4.57
C ILE A 67 5.23 -9.55 3.91
N PRO A 68 5.68 -8.53 3.16
CA PRO A 68 7.02 -8.50 2.61
C PRO A 68 7.99 -8.13 3.73
N TRP A 69 8.58 -9.15 4.35
CA TRP A 69 9.65 -8.97 5.32
C TRP A 69 10.88 -8.33 4.68
N VAL A 70 11.70 -7.67 5.50
CA VAL A 70 12.96 -7.04 5.08
C VAL A 70 13.91 -8.06 4.44
N ASP A 71 13.84 -9.32 4.86
CA ASP A 71 14.63 -10.44 4.31
C ASP A 71 14.36 -10.72 2.82
N LEU A 72 13.25 -10.22 2.29
CA LEU A 72 12.92 -10.34 0.86
C LEU A 72 13.58 -9.24 0.02
N TRP A 73 14.26 -8.27 0.65
CA TRP A 73 14.95 -7.19 -0.05
C TRP A 73 16.33 -7.66 -0.49
N VAL A 74 16.66 -7.44 -1.77
CA VAL A 74 17.94 -7.88 -2.35
C VAL A 74 19.13 -7.15 -1.71
N GLU A 75 19.03 -5.82 -1.58
CA GLU A 75 20.05 -4.96 -0.94
C GLU A 75 19.38 -4.08 0.13
N PRO A 76 19.13 -4.61 1.35
CA PRO A 76 18.32 -3.93 2.37
C PRO A 76 18.80 -2.52 2.68
N ARG A 77 20.12 -2.34 2.82
CA ARG A 77 20.73 -1.06 3.18
C ARG A 77 20.57 0.00 2.09
N LYS A 78 20.85 -0.34 0.83
CA LYS A 78 20.71 0.58 -0.31
C LYS A 78 19.25 0.93 -0.55
N SER A 79 18.36 -0.06 -0.52
CA SER A 79 16.91 0.14 -0.62
C SER A 79 16.39 1.03 0.51
N ALA A 80 16.87 0.86 1.75
CA ALA A 80 16.46 1.70 2.86
C ALA A 80 16.86 3.16 2.70
N TYR A 81 18.05 3.45 2.17
CA TYR A 81 18.43 4.83 1.83
C TYR A 81 17.53 5.45 0.75
N ILE A 82 17.16 4.67 -0.27
CA ILE A 82 16.21 5.14 -1.30
C ILE A 82 14.85 5.43 -0.68
N VAL A 83 14.35 4.54 0.19
CA VAL A 83 13.07 4.73 0.88
C VAL A 83 13.13 5.96 1.79
N LEU A 84 14.23 6.16 2.54
CA LEU A 84 14.44 7.34 3.38
C LEU A 84 14.42 8.62 2.54
N ALA A 85 15.16 8.67 1.43
CA ALA A 85 15.15 9.83 0.53
C ALA A 85 13.75 10.09 -0.04
N SER A 86 13.04 9.03 -0.45
CA SER A 86 11.67 9.15 -0.94
C SER A 86 10.69 9.63 0.15
N SER A 87 10.88 9.23 1.41
CA SER A 87 10.05 9.70 2.53
C SER A 87 10.19 11.20 2.75
N ILE A 88 11.41 11.73 2.63
CA ILE A 88 11.67 13.17 2.71
C ILE A 88 10.94 13.87 1.56
N GLY A 89 11.07 13.35 0.33
CA GLY A 89 10.35 13.89 -0.83
C GLY A 89 8.83 13.89 -0.65
N VAL A 90 8.25 12.80 -0.13
CA VAL A 90 6.81 12.70 0.16
C VAL A 90 6.40 13.69 1.25
N LEU A 91 7.18 13.85 2.33
CA LEU A 91 6.90 14.82 3.39
C LEU A 91 6.99 16.27 2.88
N SER A 92 7.97 16.57 2.02
CA SER A 92 8.05 17.88 1.36
C SER A 92 6.82 18.15 0.49
N LEU A 93 6.37 17.14 -0.27
CA LEU A 93 5.16 17.24 -1.07
C LEU A 93 3.90 17.33 -0.20
N ALA A 94 3.87 16.66 0.95
CA ALA A 94 2.78 16.74 1.91
C ALA A 94 2.63 18.16 2.48
N TRP A 95 3.75 18.80 2.84
CA TRP A 95 3.77 20.20 3.27
C TRP A 95 3.31 21.13 2.15
N TYR A 96 3.83 20.94 0.93
CA TYR A 96 3.46 21.77 -0.21
C TYR A 96 1.96 21.65 -0.52
N THR A 97 1.46 20.42 -0.59
CA THR A 97 0.06 20.16 -0.93
C THR A 97 -0.90 20.62 0.16
N GLY A 98 -0.51 20.44 1.43
CA GLY A 98 -1.28 20.86 2.59
C GLY A 98 -1.38 22.38 2.76
N ASN A 99 -0.39 23.15 2.30
CA ASN A 99 -0.36 24.60 2.49
C ASN A 99 -0.71 25.42 1.24
N HIS A 100 -0.33 24.96 0.04
CA HIS A 100 -0.43 25.77 -1.19
C HIS A 100 -1.47 25.28 -2.19
N THR A 101 -1.92 24.02 -2.13
CA THR A 101 -2.82 23.44 -3.14
C THR A 101 -4.23 23.13 -2.63
N GLN A 102 -4.64 23.73 -1.51
CA GLN A 102 -5.97 23.50 -0.90
C GLN A 102 -7.15 23.88 -1.82
N GLY A 103 -6.93 24.73 -2.83
CA GLY A 103 -7.95 25.09 -3.82
C GLY A 103 -8.16 24.03 -4.92
N ILE A 104 -7.26 23.07 -5.06
CA ILE A 104 -7.26 22.06 -6.13
C ILE A 104 -7.46 20.66 -5.56
N LEU A 105 -6.81 20.36 -4.42
CA LEU A 105 -6.84 19.05 -3.78
C LEU A 105 -7.77 19.06 -2.56
N PRO A 106 -8.39 17.91 -2.24
CA PRO A 106 -9.17 17.77 -1.00
C PRO A 106 -8.34 18.16 0.21
N THR A 107 -8.97 18.81 1.18
CA THR A 107 -8.35 19.29 2.43
C THR A 107 -7.51 18.23 3.18
N PRO A 108 -7.91 16.95 3.29
CA PRO A 108 -7.12 15.96 4.02
C PRO A 108 -5.89 15.42 3.25
N THR A 109 -5.64 15.85 2.01
CA THR A 109 -4.57 15.28 1.17
C THR A 109 -3.19 15.44 1.81
N GLY A 110 -2.87 16.63 2.32
CA GLY A 110 -1.58 16.87 2.98
C GLY A 110 -1.40 16.02 4.25
N LEU A 111 -2.48 15.76 4.99
CA LEU A 111 -2.45 14.90 6.18
C LEU A 111 -2.17 13.43 5.81
N VAL A 112 -2.88 12.90 4.80
CA VAL A 112 -2.68 11.53 4.31
C VAL A 112 -1.27 11.35 3.77
N MET A 113 -0.77 12.31 2.98
CA MET A 113 0.60 12.29 2.46
C MET A 113 1.65 12.34 3.58
N SER A 114 1.41 13.15 4.62
CA SER A 114 2.30 13.21 5.78
C SER A 114 2.37 11.87 6.51
N LEU A 115 1.21 11.21 6.73
CA LEU A 115 1.15 9.89 7.33
C LEU A 115 1.96 8.86 6.51
N ILE A 116 1.77 8.83 5.19
CA ILE A 116 2.52 7.94 4.30
C ILE A 116 4.03 8.24 4.41
N GLY A 117 4.42 9.52 4.37
CA GLY A 117 5.82 9.93 4.51
C GLY A 117 6.44 9.49 5.83
N PHE A 118 5.74 9.66 6.96
CA PHE A 118 6.22 9.21 8.26
C PHE A 118 6.34 7.69 8.36
N LEU A 119 5.37 6.93 7.82
CA LEU A 119 5.46 5.47 7.79
C LEU A 119 6.68 4.99 6.99
N MET A 120 6.95 5.61 5.84
CA MET A 120 8.14 5.32 5.03
C MET A 120 9.43 5.66 5.78
N LEU A 121 9.45 6.82 6.45
CA LEU A 121 10.60 7.26 7.24
C LEU A 121 10.90 6.27 8.36
N THR A 122 9.90 5.93 9.19
CA THR A 122 10.07 4.97 10.28
C THR A 122 10.52 3.60 9.76
N GLN A 123 9.93 3.11 8.66
CA GLN A 123 10.33 1.84 8.05
C GLN A 123 11.79 1.86 7.58
N SER A 124 12.22 2.93 6.90
CA SER A 124 13.59 3.03 6.42
C SER A 124 14.61 3.13 7.55
N VAL A 125 14.31 3.89 8.60
CA VAL A 125 15.14 3.99 9.81
C VAL A 125 15.24 2.62 10.48
N TYR A 126 14.13 1.90 10.62
CA TYR A 126 14.12 0.55 11.17
C TYR A 126 15.02 -0.41 10.38
N VAL A 127 14.96 -0.39 9.04
CA VAL A 127 15.82 -1.24 8.20
C VAL A 127 17.30 -0.85 8.30
N LEU A 128 17.61 0.45 8.32
CA LEU A 128 19.01 0.91 8.46
C LEU A 128 19.62 0.53 9.82
N LEU A 129 18.80 0.56 10.87
CA LEU A 129 19.21 0.17 12.21
C LEU A 129 19.42 -1.35 12.31
N SER A 130 18.45 -2.14 11.84
CA SER A 130 18.50 -3.61 11.88
C SER A 130 19.57 -4.22 10.98
N ALA A 131 19.79 -3.66 9.78
CA ALA A 131 20.83 -4.13 8.86
C ALA A 131 22.21 -3.49 9.13
N GLY A 132 22.35 -2.71 10.20
CA GLY A 132 23.56 -1.95 10.51
C GLY A 132 23.93 -2.08 11.99
N PRO A 133 23.77 -1.03 12.82
CA PRO A 133 24.22 -1.03 14.21
C PRO A 133 23.61 -2.10 15.12
N LEU A 134 22.41 -2.59 14.80
CA LEU A 134 21.69 -3.61 15.57
C LEU A 134 21.63 -4.96 14.84
N ALA A 135 22.49 -5.19 13.85
CA ALA A 135 22.62 -6.51 13.28
C ALA A 135 23.17 -7.45 14.36
N GLU A 136 22.45 -8.54 14.64
CA GLU A 136 22.95 -9.63 15.47
C GLU A 136 23.94 -10.46 14.62
N ASP A 137 25.10 -10.80 15.21
CA ASP A 137 26.12 -11.69 14.59
C ASP A 137 25.64 -13.15 14.50
#